data_AF-A0A9E0IPE0-F1
#
_entry.id   AF-A0A9E0IPE0-F1
#
_cell.length_a   1.000
_cell.length_b   1.000
_cell.length_c   1.000
_cell.angle_alpha   90.00
_cell.angle_beta   90.00
_cell.angle_gamma   90.00
#
_symmetry.space_group_name_H-M   'P 1'
#
loop_
_entity.id
_entity.type
_entity.pdbx_description
1 polymer ?
#
loop_
_entity_poly.entity_id
_entity_poly.type
_entity_poly.pdbx_seq_one_letter_code
_entity_poly.pdbx_strand_id
1 'polypeptide(L)'
;MKHPTLAISLLSMISVLAPLAGCGSEEEEFYEDDVELDPADDTDLGKADGSDGRSVPAVGSTQRVCGASELNQRSGAGTSFAVLRAIPDGGIVTIRAASGTWVENDWNGMIGWSNSRYLCNVNTGGMGPSATESINKPNNGSLRNGAQIQPHPGYVVATTGRRATWGTDETLRWIGEGLDVVAAAHPSAQRIQVRDISVQRGGVPGGAWPHASHQTGRDADLTYFRASCDDDAGCPPTNVSSSSLAVAPMWTLLEHWLTNGQAHYIFIDSSLHAALKAEARRRGHGSSRINDWFGPIIRHARNHLNHFHVRFVCPADDRRCRDV
;
A
#
# COMPACT_ATOMS: atom_id res chain seq x y z
N MET A 1 -60.55 -6.94 -36.85
CA MET A 1 -60.45 -8.16 -37.68
C MET A 1 -59.56 -9.15 -36.94
N LYS A 2 -59.86 -10.44 -37.10
CA LYS A 2 -59.49 -11.60 -36.29
C LYS A 2 -58.02 -12.03 -36.48
N HIS A 3 -57.49 -12.78 -35.50
CA HIS A 3 -56.24 -13.56 -35.52
C HIS A 3 -56.11 -14.50 -36.75
N PRO A 4 -54.92 -15.08 -37.00
CA PRO A 4 -54.58 -16.34 -36.31
C PRO A 4 -53.11 -16.46 -35.84
N THR A 5 -52.98 -17.17 -34.73
CA THR A 5 -51.80 -17.89 -34.21
C THR A 5 -51.46 -19.06 -35.13
N LEU A 6 -50.17 -19.41 -35.30
CA LEU A 6 -49.76 -20.75 -35.72
C LEU A 6 -48.55 -21.23 -34.93
N ALA A 7 -48.68 -22.42 -34.36
CA ALA A 7 -47.68 -23.18 -33.63
C ALA A 7 -46.98 -24.18 -34.56
N ILE A 8 -45.70 -24.49 -34.33
CA ILE A 8 -45.05 -25.73 -34.79
C ILE A 8 -44.13 -26.29 -33.68
N SER A 9 -44.67 -27.28 -32.98
CA SER A 9 -44.17 -28.63 -32.66
C SER A 9 -42.69 -28.95 -32.35
N LEU A 10 -42.50 -29.44 -31.10
CA LEU A 10 -41.76 -30.61 -30.57
C LEU A 10 -40.41 -31.07 -31.17
N LEU A 11 -39.42 -31.33 -30.28
CA LEU A 11 -39.05 -32.72 -29.94
C LEU A 11 -38.40 -32.89 -28.56
N SER A 12 -38.83 -33.99 -27.93
CA SER A 12 -38.51 -34.64 -26.65
C SER A 12 -37.02 -34.95 -26.41
N MET A 13 -36.62 -35.05 -25.14
CA MET A 13 -35.98 -36.25 -24.56
C MET A 13 -36.13 -36.25 -23.03
N ILE A 14 -36.87 -37.24 -22.54
CA ILE A 14 -37.01 -37.65 -21.14
C ILE A 14 -35.95 -38.73 -20.86
N SER A 15 -35.28 -38.69 -19.72
CA SER A 15 -34.84 -39.92 -19.03
C SER A 15 -34.74 -39.74 -17.52
N VAL A 16 -35.82 -40.19 -16.87
CA VAL A 16 -35.90 -41.12 -15.71
C VAL A 16 -34.78 -41.08 -14.66
N LEU A 17 -35.17 -40.69 -13.44
CA LEU A 17 -34.57 -41.12 -12.17
C LEU A 17 -35.14 -42.49 -11.74
N ALA A 18 -34.30 -43.35 -11.13
CA ALA A 18 -34.66 -44.14 -9.93
C ALA A 18 -33.40 -44.77 -9.27
N PRO A 19 -33.44 -45.13 -7.96
CA PRO A 19 -32.25 -45.21 -7.11
C PRO A 19 -32.01 -46.57 -6.40
N LEU A 20 -30.92 -46.59 -5.59
CA LEU A 20 -30.64 -47.33 -4.33
C LEU A 20 -29.67 -48.55 -4.31
N ALA A 21 -28.67 -48.40 -3.42
CA ALA A 21 -28.00 -49.37 -2.51
C ALA A 21 -27.30 -50.63 -3.09
N GLY A 22 -26.08 -51.05 -2.71
CA GLY A 22 -25.08 -50.62 -1.73
C GLY A 22 -23.94 -51.68 -1.61
N CYS A 23 -22.89 -51.35 -0.85
CA CYS A 23 -21.84 -52.21 -0.21
C CYS A 23 -20.56 -52.69 -0.97
N GLY A 24 -19.39 -52.48 -0.30
CA GLY A 24 -18.09 -53.18 -0.46
C GLY A 24 -17.02 -52.39 -1.26
N SER A 25 -16.02 -51.75 -0.61
CA SER A 25 -14.63 -52.23 -0.37
C SER A 25 -13.80 -52.27 -1.68
N GLU A 26 -12.61 -51.70 -1.88
CA GLU A 26 -11.44 -51.38 -1.04
C GLU A 26 -10.62 -50.24 -1.72
N GLU A 27 -9.80 -49.57 -0.90
CA GLU A 27 -8.59 -48.75 -1.09
C GLU A 27 -8.03 -48.43 -2.50
N GLU A 28 -7.74 -47.14 -2.77
CA GLU A 28 -6.35 -46.62 -2.84
C GLU A 28 -6.33 -45.07 -2.92
N GLU A 29 -5.40 -44.49 -2.17
CA GLU A 29 -5.14 -43.06 -1.97
C GLU A 29 -4.55 -42.36 -3.20
N PHE A 30 -4.93 -41.10 -3.45
CA PHE A 30 -3.95 -40.06 -3.79
C PHE A 30 -4.48 -38.65 -3.47
N TYR A 31 -3.64 -37.89 -2.76
CA TYR A 31 -3.83 -36.59 -2.13
C TYR A 31 -4.21 -35.45 -3.11
N GLU A 32 -5.28 -34.71 -2.82
CA GLU A 32 -5.39 -33.28 -3.19
C GLU A 32 -5.16 -32.47 -1.91
N ASP A 33 -4.07 -31.71 -1.88
CA ASP A 33 -3.70 -30.81 -0.78
C ASP A 33 -4.33 -29.43 -1.07
N ASP A 34 -5.59 -29.27 -0.63
CA ASP A 34 -6.23 -27.96 -0.54
C ASP A 34 -5.75 -27.27 0.74
N VAL A 35 -4.79 -26.35 0.60
CA VAL A 35 -4.35 -25.48 1.70
C VAL A 35 -5.43 -24.43 1.94
N GLU A 36 -6.38 -24.76 2.80
CA GLU A 36 -7.27 -23.79 3.44
C GLU A 36 -6.47 -23.06 4.53
N LEU A 37 -6.27 -21.74 4.36
CA LEU A 37 -5.63 -20.89 5.37
C LEU A 37 -6.58 -20.73 6.56
N ASP A 38 -6.31 -21.50 7.60
CA ASP A 38 -7.07 -21.52 8.85
C ASP A 38 -7.11 -20.13 9.52
N PRO A 39 -8.29 -19.58 9.83
CA PRO A 39 -8.39 -18.42 10.71
C PRO A 39 -8.03 -18.86 12.13
N ALA A 40 -6.90 -18.37 12.66
CA ALA A 40 -6.38 -18.74 13.97
C ALA A 40 -7.46 -18.74 15.08
N ASP A 41 -7.92 -19.94 15.43
CA ASP A 41 -8.62 -20.30 16.64
C ASP A 41 -7.64 -21.04 17.55
N ASP A 42 -7.41 -20.53 18.76
CA ASP A 42 -6.85 -21.32 19.85
C ASP A 42 -7.43 -20.82 21.17
N THR A 43 -8.13 -21.74 21.84
CA THR A 43 -8.74 -21.59 23.15
C THR A 43 -7.74 -21.95 24.24
N ASP A 44 -7.48 -21.04 25.19
CA ASP A 44 -7.30 -21.47 26.59
C ASP A 44 -7.61 -20.37 27.61
N LEU A 45 -8.38 -20.75 28.61
CA LEU A 45 -8.72 -19.96 29.79
C LEU A 45 -7.63 -20.16 30.85
N GLY A 46 -6.81 -19.12 31.03
CA GLY A 46 -6.16 -18.83 32.30
C GLY A 46 -4.68 -19.16 32.38
N LYS A 47 -3.85 -18.13 32.15
CA LYS A 47 -2.93 -17.57 33.13
C LYS A 47 -2.28 -16.35 32.52
N ALA A 48 -2.21 -15.28 33.30
CA ALA A 48 -1.33 -14.17 33.00
C ALA A 48 0.13 -14.65 33.13
N ASP A 49 0.80 -14.82 32.00
CA ASP A 49 2.25 -14.75 31.90
C ASP A 49 2.56 -13.95 30.63
N GLY A 50 3.12 -12.76 30.83
CA GLY A 50 3.58 -11.90 29.76
C GLY A 50 5.05 -12.18 29.47
N SER A 51 5.39 -12.37 28.19
CA SER A 51 6.70 -12.02 27.66
C SER A 51 6.78 -12.19 26.14
N ASP A 52 6.02 -11.38 25.41
CA ASP A 52 6.57 -10.79 24.19
C ASP A 52 6.63 -9.30 24.47
N GLY A 53 7.83 -8.76 24.66
CA GLY A 53 8.11 -7.48 25.34
C GLY A 53 7.66 -6.22 24.59
N ARG A 54 6.55 -6.27 23.85
CA ARG A 54 5.99 -5.15 23.11
C ARG A 54 5.05 -4.34 24.02
N SER A 55 5.44 -3.11 24.31
CA SER A 55 4.63 -2.17 25.10
C SER A 55 3.30 -1.88 24.40
N VAL A 56 2.19 -1.88 25.16
CA VAL A 56 0.87 -1.46 24.67
C VAL A 56 0.97 -0.04 24.08
N PRO A 57 0.45 0.20 22.85
CA PRO A 57 0.46 1.53 22.25
C PRO A 57 -0.15 2.63 23.13
N ALA A 58 0.48 3.80 23.15
CA ALA A 58 0.01 4.93 23.95
C ALA A 58 -1.33 5.48 23.42
N VAL A 59 -2.22 5.90 24.31
CA VAL A 59 -3.48 6.59 23.95
C VAL A 59 -3.16 7.89 23.21
N GLY A 60 -3.87 8.13 22.11
CA GLY A 60 -3.64 9.25 21.19
C GLY A 60 -2.55 8.99 20.14
N SER A 61 -1.83 7.87 20.21
CA SER A 61 -0.89 7.49 19.15
C SER A 61 -1.59 6.92 17.92
N THR A 62 -0.95 7.02 16.76
CA THR A 62 -1.33 6.27 15.56
C THR A 62 -0.50 5.00 15.44
N GLN A 63 -1.12 3.91 14.98
CA GLN A 63 -0.48 2.61 14.80
C GLN A 63 -0.89 2.01 13.45
N ARG A 64 0.00 1.24 12.82
CA ARG A 64 -0.23 0.48 11.58
C ARG A 64 -0.56 -0.96 11.94
N VAL A 65 -1.53 -1.57 11.28
CA VAL A 65 -1.71 -3.04 11.28
C VAL A 65 -0.47 -3.68 10.66
N CYS A 66 0.09 -4.69 11.31
CA CYS A 66 1.23 -5.44 10.80
C CYS A 66 1.29 -6.85 11.39
N GLY A 67 1.95 -7.76 10.66
CA GLY A 67 2.07 -9.17 11.09
C GLY A 67 0.78 -9.97 10.94
N ALA A 68 -0.18 -9.47 10.16
CA ALA A 68 -1.41 -10.16 9.75
C ALA A 68 -1.89 -9.58 8.41
N SER A 69 -2.52 -10.40 7.56
CA SER A 69 -3.19 -9.93 6.33
C SER A 69 -4.34 -8.99 6.65
N GLU A 70 -5.03 -9.23 7.77
CA GLU A 70 -6.11 -8.42 8.29
C GLU A 70 -6.25 -8.56 9.81
N LEU A 71 -6.65 -7.48 10.47
CA LEU A 71 -6.84 -7.37 11.91
C LEU A 71 -8.31 -7.11 12.24
N ASN A 72 -8.91 -8.04 12.98
CA ASN A 72 -10.29 -7.88 13.45
C ASN A 72 -10.41 -6.70 14.42
N GLN A 73 -11.36 -5.82 14.13
CA GLN A 73 -11.87 -4.79 15.02
C GLN A 73 -13.19 -5.27 15.60
N ARG A 74 -13.28 -5.39 16.92
CA ARG A 74 -14.37 -6.03 17.66
C ARG A 74 -15.15 -5.03 18.51
N SER A 75 -16.34 -5.43 18.94
CA SER A 75 -17.21 -4.63 19.83
C SER A 75 -16.68 -4.48 21.26
N GLY A 76 -15.69 -5.28 21.67
CA GLY A 76 -15.08 -5.22 23.00
C GLY A 76 -13.71 -5.87 23.07
N ALA A 77 -13.04 -5.68 24.20
CA ALA A 77 -11.65 -6.11 24.46
C ALA A 77 -11.53 -7.62 24.68
N GLY A 78 -11.65 -8.41 23.63
CA GLY A 78 -11.53 -9.87 23.69
C GLY A 78 -12.02 -10.58 22.42
N THR A 79 -11.64 -11.84 22.25
CA THR A 79 -12.07 -12.68 21.12
C THR A 79 -13.54 -13.11 21.21
N SER A 80 -14.12 -13.11 22.41
CA SER A 80 -15.54 -13.41 22.64
C SER A 80 -16.50 -12.32 22.16
N PHE A 81 -15.99 -11.13 21.82
CA PHE A 81 -16.81 -10.02 21.32
C PHE A 81 -16.99 -10.10 19.80
N ALA A 82 -18.16 -9.67 19.33
CA ALA A 82 -18.51 -9.68 17.91
C ALA A 82 -17.51 -8.86 17.08
N VAL A 83 -17.09 -9.41 15.94
CA VAL A 83 -16.29 -8.69 14.93
C VAL A 83 -17.16 -7.64 14.27
N LEU A 84 -16.72 -6.38 14.30
CA LEU A 84 -17.36 -5.27 13.60
C LEU A 84 -16.87 -5.21 12.15
N ARG A 85 -15.56 -5.41 11.94
CA ARG A 85 -14.90 -5.44 10.63
C ARG A 85 -13.48 -6.00 10.72
N ALA A 86 -12.87 -6.21 9.56
CA ALA A 86 -11.44 -6.48 9.41
C ALA A 86 -10.71 -5.25 8.85
N ILE A 87 -9.56 -4.91 9.46
CA ILE A 87 -8.64 -3.84 9.05
C ILE A 87 -7.51 -4.50 8.24
N PRO A 88 -7.29 -4.18 6.96
CA PRO A 88 -6.23 -4.83 6.17
C PRO A 88 -4.84 -4.48 6.73
N ASP A 89 -3.83 -5.30 6.38
CA ASP A 89 -2.43 -4.95 6.60
C ASP A 89 -2.15 -3.52 6.12
N GLY A 90 -1.36 -2.78 6.89
CA GLY A 90 -1.10 -1.38 6.60
C GLY A 90 -2.19 -0.39 7.01
N GLY A 91 -3.36 -0.85 7.43
CA GLY A 91 -4.39 0.02 7.99
C GLY A 91 -3.87 0.83 9.17
N ILE A 92 -4.01 2.17 9.13
CA ILE A 92 -3.63 3.04 10.24
C ILE A 92 -4.82 3.29 11.14
N VAL A 93 -4.63 3.03 12.42
CA VAL A 93 -5.63 3.26 13.47
C VAL A 93 -5.14 4.30 14.47
N THR A 94 -6.07 5.06 15.06
CA THR A 94 -5.76 5.96 16.19
C THR A 94 -6.17 5.30 17.50
N ILE A 95 -5.24 5.19 18.45
CA ILE A 95 -5.48 4.55 19.74
C ILE A 95 -6.29 5.49 20.64
N ARG A 96 -7.40 4.99 21.17
CA ARG A 96 -8.37 5.74 22.00
C ARG A 96 -8.34 5.30 23.46
N ALA A 97 -8.13 4.02 23.71
CA ALA A 97 -8.02 3.45 25.05
C ALA A 97 -7.26 2.10 25.00
N ALA A 98 -6.92 1.58 26.17
CA ALA A 98 -6.28 0.26 26.32
C ALA A 98 -6.92 -0.52 27.47
N SER A 99 -7.01 -1.84 27.29
CA SER A 99 -7.47 -2.81 28.29
C SER A 99 -6.66 -4.10 28.14
N GLY A 100 -5.63 -4.26 28.97
CA GLY A 100 -4.66 -5.34 28.81
C GLY A 100 -3.93 -5.24 27.47
N THR A 101 -3.92 -6.33 26.71
CA THR A 101 -3.32 -6.40 25.36
C THR A 101 -4.26 -5.91 24.24
N TRP A 102 -5.48 -5.48 24.58
CA TRP A 102 -6.44 -4.95 23.61
C TRP A 102 -6.44 -3.43 23.63
N VAL A 103 -6.58 -2.82 22.46
CA VAL A 103 -6.69 -1.37 22.30
C VAL A 103 -7.97 -1.00 21.58
N GLU A 104 -8.68 -0.02 22.14
CA GLU A 104 -9.75 0.66 21.43
C GLU A 104 -9.10 1.58 20.41
N ASN A 105 -9.54 1.48 19.17
CA ASN A 105 -8.96 2.20 18.06
C ASN A 105 -10.04 2.73 17.12
N ASP A 106 -9.78 3.89 16.55
CA ASP A 106 -10.58 4.50 15.50
C ASP A 106 -9.93 4.17 14.15
N TRP A 107 -10.67 3.46 13.30
CA TRP A 107 -10.30 3.21 11.93
C TRP A 107 -11.38 3.73 10.99
N ASN A 108 -11.05 4.79 10.24
CA ASN A 108 -11.94 5.45 9.28
C ASN A 108 -13.30 5.85 9.88
N GLY A 109 -13.31 6.32 11.13
CA GLY A 109 -14.50 6.81 11.82
C GLY A 109 -15.32 5.73 12.53
N MET A 110 -14.89 4.46 12.48
CA MET A 110 -15.48 3.37 13.25
C MET A 110 -14.57 2.99 14.41
N ILE A 111 -15.14 3.05 15.62
CA ILE A 111 -14.47 2.75 16.88
C ILE A 111 -14.72 1.30 17.26
N GLY A 112 -13.66 0.57 17.60
CA GLY A 112 -13.75 -0.77 18.16
C GLY A 112 -12.41 -1.24 18.71
N TRP A 113 -12.33 -2.50 19.12
CA TRP A 113 -11.22 -3.07 19.85
C TRP A 113 -10.42 -4.06 19.00
N SER A 114 -9.10 -3.93 18.99
CA SER A 114 -8.19 -4.87 18.31
C SER A 114 -7.07 -5.30 19.22
N ASN A 115 -6.50 -6.48 18.98
CA ASN A 115 -5.37 -6.97 19.75
C ASN A 115 -4.10 -6.19 19.34
N SER A 116 -3.45 -5.56 20.30
CA SER A 116 -2.28 -4.70 20.07
C SER A 116 -1.06 -5.43 19.54
N ARG A 117 -1.01 -6.76 19.61
CA ARG A 117 0.10 -7.55 19.05
C ARG A 117 0.26 -7.39 17.54
N TYR A 118 -0.84 -7.05 16.85
CA TYR A 118 -0.90 -6.83 15.41
C TYR A 118 -0.78 -5.35 15.03
N LEU A 119 -0.34 -4.52 15.97
CA LEU A 119 -0.12 -3.10 15.77
C LEU A 119 1.36 -2.77 15.97
N CYS A 120 1.88 -1.93 15.10
CA CYS A 120 3.22 -1.36 15.20
C CYS A 120 3.17 0.14 14.95
N ASN A 121 4.16 0.88 15.47
CA ASN A 121 4.14 2.33 15.28
C ASN A 121 4.24 2.63 13.78
N VAL A 122 3.53 3.67 13.34
CA VAL A 122 3.56 4.12 11.94
C VAL A 122 4.99 4.45 11.47
N ASN A 123 5.89 4.76 12.41
CA ASN A 123 7.30 5.02 12.15
C ASN A 123 8.20 3.79 12.31
N THR A 124 7.80 2.78 13.09
CA THR A 124 8.55 1.53 13.23
C THR A 124 7.77 0.44 12.51
N GLY A 125 8.01 0.33 11.20
CA GLY A 125 7.56 -0.83 10.43
C GLY A 125 7.92 -2.09 11.22
N GLY A 126 6.93 -2.96 11.44
CA GLY A 126 7.09 -4.23 12.12
C GLY A 126 7.85 -5.25 11.27
N MET A 127 9.06 -4.89 10.84
CA MET A 127 10.10 -5.86 10.49
C MET A 127 11.01 -6.00 11.73
N GLY A 128 11.85 -7.03 11.79
CA GLY A 128 13.05 -6.93 12.63
C GLY A 128 13.89 -5.70 12.23
N PRO A 129 15.11 -5.51 12.76
CA PRO A 129 15.99 -4.48 12.20
C PRO A 129 16.02 -4.60 10.65
N SER A 130 15.63 -3.54 9.93
CA SER A 130 15.66 -3.50 8.47
C SER A 130 17.03 -3.98 8.01
N ALA A 131 17.03 -4.92 7.05
CA ALA A 131 18.30 -5.41 6.52
C ALA A 131 19.02 -4.26 5.80
N THR A 132 18.24 -3.35 5.20
CA THR A 132 18.67 -2.14 4.53
C THR A 132 18.93 -1.00 5.52
N GLU A 133 19.75 -0.01 5.14
CA GLU A 133 19.82 1.26 5.88
C GLU A 133 20.13 2.43 4.95
N SER A 134 19.34 3.49 5.06
CA SER A 134 19.62 4.82 4.53
C SER A 134 20.66 5.54 5.39
N ILE A 135 21.78 5.93 4.80
CA ILE A 135 22.90 6.55 5.53
C ILE A 135 23.10 7.98 5.05
N ASN A 136 23.11 8.92 5.99
CA ASN A 136 23.27 10.36 5.78
C ASN A 136 22.16 10.97 4.92
N LYS A 137 22.52 12.00 4.15
CA LYS A 137 21.59 12.87 3.42
C LYS A 137 21.32 12.30 2.03
N PRO A 138 20.13 12.51 1.44
CA PRO A 138 19.76 12.01 0.11
C PRO A 138 20.70 12.42 -1.03
N ASN A 139 21.45 13.52 -0.86
CA ASN A 139 22.40 14.08 -1.81
C ASN A 139 23.87 13.97 -1.39
N ASN A 140 24.15 13.31 -0.26
CA ASN A 140 25.50 13.05 0.21
C ASN A 140 25.46 11.86 1.18
N GLY A 141 25.20 10.68 0.63
CA GLY A 141 24.91 9.51 1.43
C GLY A 141 25.12 8.20 0.69
N SER A 142 24.75 7.12 1.35
CA SER A 142 24.88 5.77 0.82
C SER A 142 23.70 4.92 1.24
N LEU A 143 23.54 3.79 0.57
CA LEU A 143 22.56 2.76 0.90
C LEU A 143 23.33 1.51 1.33
N ARG A 144 23.11 1.06 2.57
CA ARG A 144 23.66 -0.21 3.04
C ARG A 144 22.66 -1.32 2.78
N ASN A 145 23.15 -2.46 2.29
CA ASN A 145 22.38 -3.66 2.02
C ASN A 145 21.09 -3.41 1.21
N GLY A 146 21.09 -2.42 0.31
CA GLY A 146 19.90 -2.03 -0.43
C GLY A 146 19.18 -3.22 -1.05
N ALA A 147 17.86 -3.20 -1.01
CA ALA A 147 17.02 -4.17 -1.67
C ALA A 147 16.68 -3.71 -3.09
N GLN A 148 16.57 -4.65 -4.03
CA GLN A 148 16.13 -4.33 -5.38
C GLN A 148 14.59 -4.33 -5.40
N ILE A 149 13.99 -3.33 -6.05
CA ILE A 149 12.54 -3.31 -6.26
C ILE A 149 12.09 -4.56 -7.03
N GLN A 150 11.03 -5.19 -6.56
CA GLN A 150 10.45 -6.38 -7.17
C GLN A 150 9.31 -6.01 -8.14
N PRO A 151 8.99 -6.88 -9.11
CA PRO A 151 7.78 -6.77 -9.91
C PRO A 151 6.54 -6.69 -9.02
N HIS A 152 5.53 -5.93 -9.45
CA HIS A 152 4.33 -5.68 -8.67
C HIS A 152 3.11 -5.46 -9.57
N PRO A 153 1.90 -5.89 -9.20
CA PRO A 153 0.70 -5.67 -10.01
C PRO A 153 0.39 -4.18 -10.22
N GLY A 154 0.69 -3.32 -9.25
CA GLY A 154 0.39 -1.88 -9.31
C GLY A 154 1.35 -1.00 -10.13
N TYR A 155 2.49 -1.52 -10.61
CA TYR A 155 3.45 -0.75 -11.40
C TYR A 155 4.32 -1.58 -12.33
N VAL A 156 5.00 -0.87 -13.25
CA VAL A 156 6.08 -1.43 -14.06
C VAL A 156 7.41 -0.80 -13.62
N VAL A 157 8.45 -1.62 -13.44
CA VAL A 157 9.81 -1.11 -13.18
C VAL A 157 10.45 -0.72 -14.51
N ALA A 158 10.80 0.56 -14.68
CA ALA A 158 11.34 1.05 -15.93
C ALA A 158 12.81 0.65 -16.14
N THR A 159 13.13 0.22 -17.36
CA THR A 159 14.52 0.03 -17.79
C THR A 159 15.14 1.36 -18.19
N THR A 160 15.87 2.01 -17.27
CA THR A 160 16.53 3.31 -17.52
C THR A 160 18.00 3.20 -17.94
N GLY A 161 18.58 2.00 -17.90
CA GLY A 161 20.00 1.75 -18.13
C GLY A 161 20.92 2.15 -16.97
N ARG A 162 20.41 2.87 -15.96
CA ARG A 162 21.20 3.40 -14.83
C ARG A 162 21.41 2.41 -13.68
N ARG A 163 20.73 1.25 -13.72
CA ARG A 163 20.73 0.25 -12.63
C ARG A 163 20.35 0.85 -11.26
N ALA A 164 19.49 1.88 -11.29
CA ALA A 164 19.08 2.67 -10.14
C ALA A 164 17.77 2.14 -9.52
N THR A 165 17.63 0.82 -9.39
CA THR A 165 16.38 0.17 -8.95
C THR A 165 16.48 -0.37 -7.52
N TRP A 166 17.31 0.26 -6.67
CA TRP A 166 17.60 -0.19 -5.32
C TRP A 166 17.13 0.83 -4.28
N GLY A 167 16.51 0.35 -3.21
CA GLY A 167 15.95 1.19 -2.15
C GLY A 167 16.15 0.58 -0.77
N THR A 168 15.65 1.30 0.23
CA THR A 168 15.36 0.73 1.56
C THR A 168 14.09 -0.13 1.49
N ASP A 169 13.97 -1.13 2.35
CA ASP A 169 12.78 -2.00 2.40
C ASP A 169 11.51 -1.17 2.61
N GLU A 170 11.58 -0.11 3.43
CA GLU A 170 10.49 0.81 3.69
C GLU A 170 10.08 1.60 2.46
N THR A 171 11.05 2.12 1.71
CA THR A 171 10.79 2.87 0.46
C THR A 171 10.10 1.99 -0.57
N LEU A 172 10.59 0.76 -0.76
CA LEU A 172 10.00 -0.19 -1.71
C LEU A 172 8.58 -0.57 -1.31
N ARG A 173 8.37 -0.83 -0.01
CA ARG A 173 7.05 -1.14 0.53
C ARG A 173 6.07 0.03 0.40
N TRP A 174 6.47 1.27 0.74
CA TRP A 174 5.59 2.44 0.62
C TRP A 174 5.22 2.77 -0.83
N ILE A 175 6.11 2.48 -1.79
CA ILE A 175 5.77 2.54 -3.22
C ILE A 175 4.68 1.52 -3.56
N GLY A 176 4.86 0.26 -3.16
CA GLY A 176 3.88 -0.82 -3.38
C GLY A 176 2.51 -0.50 -2.77
N GLU A 177 2.48 -0.21 -1.47
CA GLU A 177 1.25 0.11 -0.71
C GLU A 177 0.46 1.27 -1.32
N GLY A 178 1.16 2.36 -1.67
CA GLY A 178 0.51 3.51 -2.30
C GLY A 178 -0.16 3.14 -3.62
N LEU A 179 0.46 2.26 -4.39
CA LEU A 179 -0.04 1.84 -5.70
C LEU A 179 -1.12 0.74 -5.61
N ASP A 180 -1.09 -0.10 -4.58
CA ASP A 180 -2.21 -0.99 -4.25
C ASP A 180 -3.47 -0.19 -3.89
N VAL A 181 -3.32 0.87 -3.08
CA VAL A 181 -4.44 1.76 -2.74
C VAL A 181 -5.03 2.43 -3.98
N VAL A 182 -4.18 2.82 -4.94
CA VAL A 182 -4.67 3.35 -6.22
C VAL A 182 -5.40 2.27 -7.02
N ALA A 183 -4.81 1.09 -7.19
CA ALA A 183 -5.41 -0.01 -7.96
C ALA A 183 -6.78 -0.42 -7.39
N ALA A 184 -6.91 -0.46 -6.06
CA ALA A 184 -8.16 -0.76 -5.38
C ALA A 184 -9.22 0.33 -5.57
N ALA A 185 -8.84 1.62 -5.50
CA ALA A 185 -9.78 2.74 -5.61
C ALA A 185 -10.11 3.11 -7.08
N HIS A 186 -9.21 2.81 -8.00
CA HIS A 186 -9.28 3.17 -9.43
C HIS A 186 -8.86 1.97 -10.29
N PRO A 187 -9.67 0.91 -10.38
CA PRO A 187 -9.29 -0.31 -11.10
C PRO A 187 -9.08 -0.11 -12.61
N SER A 188 -9.55 1.02 -13.16
CA SER A 188 -9.31 1.40 -14.56
C SER A 188 -8.11 2.33 -14.75
N ALA A 189 -7.44 2.75 -13.67
CA ALA A 189 -6.22 3.53 -13.76
C ALA A 189 -5.09 2.64 -14.27
N GLN A 190 -4.38 3.12 -15.30
CA GLN A 190 -3.25 2.40 -15.85
C GLN A 190 -2.06 2.44 -14.88
N ARG A 191 -1.24 1.40 -14.91
CA ARG A 191 0.00 1.28 -14.16
C ARG A 191 0.97 2.37 -14.59
N ILE A 192 1.67 2.92 -13.60
CA ILE A 192 2.76 3.87 -13.84
C ILE A 192 4.11 3.15 -13.81
N GLN A 193 5.14 3.87 -14.24
CA GLN A 193 6.50 3.39 -14.17
C GLN A 193 7.19 3.89 -12.90
N VAL A 194 7.70 2.96 -12.09
CA VAL A 194 8.72 3.27 -11.09
C VAL A 194 10.07 3.29 -11.80
N ARG A 195 10.77 4.41 -11.72
CA ARG A 195 12.02 4.65 -12.46
C ARG A 195 13.22 4.55 -11.53
N ASP A 196 13.96 5.63 -11.40
CA ASP A 196 15.17 5.65 -10.57
C ASP A 196 14.80 5.78 -9.10
N ILE A 197 15.56 5.10 -8.24
CA ILE A 197 15.46 5.10 -6.78
C ILE A 197 16.84 5.39 -6.18
N SER A 198 17.77 4.45 -6.37
CA SER A 198 19.18 4.55 -6.02
C SER A 198 19.92 3.39 -6.68
N VAL A 199 21.23 3.53 -6.84
CA VAL A 199 22.10 2.39 -7.15
C VAL A 199 22.29 1.51 -5.90
N GLN A 200 22.73 0.26 -6.09
CA GLN A 200 22.77 -0.78 -5.06
C GLN A 200 23.43 -0.38 -3.73
N ARG A 201 24.49 0.45 -3.78
CA ARG A 201 25.20 0.94 -2.59
C ARG A 201 24.97 2.43 -2.30
N GLY A 202 24.05 3.05 -3.04
CA GLY A 202 23.85 4.48 -2.98
C GLY A 202 25.03 5.30 -3.49
N GLY A 203 25.07 6.57 -3.08
CA GLY A 203 26.03 7.55 -3.57
C GLY A 203 25.81 7.96 -5.02
N VAL A 204 26.77 8.70 -5.58
CA VAL A 204 26.79 9.06 -7.00
C VAL A 204 27.55 7.96 -7.75
N PRO A 205 26.91 7.21 -8.66
CA PRO A 205 27.62 6.22 -9.46
C PRO A 205 28.58 6.91 -10.44
N GLY A 206 29.59 6.17 -10.90
CA GLY A 206 30.44 6.65 -11.99
C GLY A 206 29.66 6.81 -13.30
N GLY A 207 29.94 7.88 -14.05
CA GLY A 207 29.30 8.17 -15.34
C GLY A 207 28.23 9.26 -15.26
N ALA A 208 27.36 9.32 -16.26
CA ALA A 208 26.30 10.33 -16.34
C ALA A 208 25.20 10.05 -15.29
N TRP A 209 25.17 10.86 -14.23
CA TRP A 209 24.15 10.82 -13.21
C TRP A 209 23.36 12.15 -13.23
N PRO A 210 22.07 12.14 -13.64
CA PRO A 210 21.31 13.37 -13.82
C PRO A 210 20.72 13.92 -12.52
N HIS A 211 20.89 13.22 -11.39
CA HIS A 211 20.19 13.51 -10.15
C HIS A 211 21.11 14.14 -9.11
N ALA A 212 20.62 15.18 -8.42
CA ALA A 212 21.33 15.73 -7.26
C ALA A 212 21.18 14.85 -6.00
N SER A 213 20.10 14.05 -5.92
CA SER A 213 19.83 13.11 -4.83
C SER A 213 19.84 11.66 -5.34
N HIS A 214 18.94 10.79 -4.86
CA HIS A 214 18.88 9.35 -5.18
C HIS A 214 20.09 8.55 -4.67
N GLN A 215 20.73 9.02 -3.60
CA GLN A 215 21.95 8.38 -3.08
C GLN A 215 21.70 7.45 -1.90
N THR A 216 20.51 7.46 -1.30
CA THR A 216 20.27 6.78 -0.01
C THR A 216 19.09 5.83 -0.03
N GLY A 217 18.57 5.48 -1.22
CA GLY A 217 17.46 4.54 -1.38
C GLY A 217 16.12 5.02 -0.80
N ARG A 218 15.91 6.34 -0.72
CA ARG A 218 14.67 6.98 -0.22
C ARG A 218 14.00 7.92 -1.21
N ASP A 219 14.69 8.24 -2.29
CA ASP A 219 14.12 9.01 -3.38
C ASP A 219 13.58 8.02 -4.43
N ALA A 220 12.51 8.37 -5.13
CA ALA A 220 12.05 7.63 -6.29
C ALA A 220 11.41 8.57 -7.32
N ASP A 221 11.74 8.37 -8.60
CA ASP A 221 11.09 9.03 -9.71
C ASP A 221 10.00 8.10 -10.27
N LEU A 222 8.77 8.59 -10.34
CA LEU A 222 7.63 7.85 -10.88
C LEU A 222 6.93 8.65 -11.97
N THR A 223 6.45 7.99 -13.01
CA THR A 223 5.66 8.67 -14.05
C THR A 223 4.26 9.02 -13.55
N TYR A 224 3.62 9.99 -14.21
CA TYR A 224 2.26 10.40 -13.85
C TYR A 224 1.21 9.41 -14.35
N PHE A 225 0.15 9.20 -13.56
CA PHE A 225 -1.10 8.63 -14.06
C PHE A 225 -1.67 9.54 -15.14
N ARG A 226 -2.09 8.96 -16.27
CA ARG A 226 -2.63 9.69 -17.41
C ARG A 226 -3.97 9.10 -17.81
N ALA A 227 -4.86 9.91 -18.37
CA ALA A 227 -6.17 9.44 -18.81
C ALA A 227 -6.10 8.38 -19.92
N SER A 228 -4.98 8.34 -20.66
CA SER A 228 -4.68 7.31 -21.64
C SER A 228 -3.19 6.98 -21.64
N CYS A 229 -2.87 5.70 -21.49
CA CYS A 229 -1.53 5.15 -21.69
C CYS A 229 -1.59 3.64 -21.95
N ASP A 230 -0.45 3.08 -22.33
CA ASP A 230 -0.23 1.64 -22.47
C ASP A 230 0.01 1.03 -21.08
N ASP A 231 -0.85 0.09 -20.69
CA ASP A 231 -0.80 -0.54 -19.38
C ASP A 231 0.26 -1.64 -19.28
N ASP A 232 0.64 -2.28 -20.39
CA ASP A 232 1.59 -3.41 -20.39
C ASP A 232 3.02 -2.93 -20.09
N ALA A 233 3.40 -1.79 -20.68
CA ALA A 233 4.69 -1.14 -20.44
C ALA A 233 4.66 -0.15 -19.25
N GLY A 234 3.47 0.12 -18.72
CA GLY A 234 3.19 1.23 -17.80
C GLY A 234 3.35 2.60 -18.47
N CYS A 235 2.63 3.61 -17.97
CA CYS A 235 2.64 4.94 -18.55
C CYS A 235 4.08 5.50 -18.66
N PRO A 236 4.60 5.77 -19.88
CA PRO A 236 5.97 6.24 -20.08
C PRO A 236 6.15 7.71 -19.64
N PRO A 237 7.42 8.20 -19.50
CA PRO A 237 7.70 9.55 -19.06
C PRO A 237 7.41 10.58 -20.17
N THR A 238 6.13 10.89 -20.36
CA THR A 238 5.63 11.94 -21.24
C THR A 238 5.19 13.16 -20.42
N ASN A 239 5.48 14.37 -20.91
CA ASN A 239 5.02 15.58 -20.27
C ASN A 239 3.49 15.58 -20.14
N VAL A 240 3.00 15.92 -18.95
CA VAL A 240 1.57 16.09 -18.66
C VAL A 240 1.22 17.55 -18.43
N SER A 241 -0.05 17.85 -18.62
CA SER A 241 -0.70 19.10 -18.21
C SER A 241 -1.85 18.75 -17.28
N SER A 242 -2.52 19.77 -16.71
CA SER A 242 -3.73 19.56 -15.91
C SER A 242 -4.86 18.83 -16.67
N SER A 243 -4.86 18.85 -18.01
CA SER A 243 -5.87 18.18 -18.82
C SER A 243 -5.52 16.74 -19.20
N SER A 244 -4.24 16.35 -19.18
CA SER A 244 -3.81 14.98 -19.50
C SER A 244 -3.49 14.12 -18.28
N LEU A 245 -3.32 14.76 -17.11
CA LEU A 245 -3.15 14.09 -15.82
C LEU A 245 -4.46 13.39 -15.40
N ALA A 246 -4.38 12.11 -15.03
CA ALA A 246 -5.48 11.44 -14.34
C ALA A 246 -5.45 11.86 -12.85
N VAL A 247 -6.12 12.97 -12.55
CA VAL A 247 -6.00 13.66 -11.26
C VAL A 247 -6.46 12.79 -10.08
N ALA A 248 -7.55 12.03 -10.22
CA ALA A 248 -8.11 11.24 -9.13
C ALA A 248 -7.19 10.09 -8.65
N PRO A 249 -6.65 9.21 -9.52
CA PRO A 249 -5.67 8.21 -9.09
C PRO A 249 -4.37 8.85 -8.62
N MET A 250 -3.91 9.93 -9.28
CA MET A 250 -2.72 10.66 -8.83
C MET A 250 -2.88 11.20 -7.40
N TRP A 251 -4.01 11.85 -7.11
CA TRP A 251 -4.26 12.37 -5.77
C TRP A 251 -4.44 11.25 -4.74
N THR A 252 -5.03 10.11 -5.11
CA THR A 252 -5.18 8.96 -4.20
C THR A 252 -3.83 8.46 -3.71
N LEU A 253 -2.83 8.38 -4.61
CA LEU A 253 -1.46 8.03 -4.25
C LEU A 253 -0.84 9.06 -3.29
N LEU A 254 -0.92 10.34 -3.64
CA LEU A 254 -0.37 11.42 -2.83
C LEU A 254 -1.03 11.49 -1.46
N GLU A 255 -2.35 11.41 -1.42
CA GLU A 255 -3.16 11.41 -0.20
C GLU A 255 -2.75 10.26 0.72
N HIS A 256 -2.52 9.06 0.19
CA HIS A 256 -2.01 7.94 0.97
C HIS A 256 -0.68 8.31 1.65
N TRP A 257 0.36 8.68 0.89
CA TRP A 257 1.66 9.00 1.49
C TRP A 257 1.63 10.20 2.44
N LEU A 258 0.85 11.23 2.12
CA LEU A 258 0.72 12.44 2.95
C LEU A 258 -0.01 12.18 4.27
N THR A 259 -1.08 11.38 4.25
CA THR A 259 -1.86 11.07 5.46
C THR A 259 -1.19 10.04 6.35
N ASN A 260 -0.33 9.19 5.78
CA ASN A 260 0.46 8.20 6.50
C ASN A 260 1.82 8.75 6.98
N GLY A 261 2.15 10.02 6.69
CA GLY A 261 3.42 10.64 7.11
C GLY A 261 4.65 10.04 6.44
N GLN A 262 4.50 9.41 5.27
CA GLN A 262 5.56 8.65 4.61
C GLN A 262 6.45 9.54 3.74
N ALA A 263 5.92 10.64 3.21
CA ALA A 263 6.67 11.54 2.32
C ALA A 263 7.26 12.74 3.07
N HIS A 264 8.57 12.92 2.96
CA HIS A 264 9.27 14.13 3.39
C HIS A 264 9.15 15.24 2.33
N TYR A 265 9.37 14.90 1.05
CA TYR A 265 9.10 15.79 -0.08
C TYR A 265 8.42 15.05 -1.23
N ILE A 266 7.65 15.79 -2.02
CA ILE A 266 7.12 15.36 -3.30
C ILE A 266 7.32 16.51 -4.29
N PHE A 267 8.24 16.36 -5.25
CA PHE A 267 8.45 17.37 -6.27
C PHE A 267 7.56 17.11 -7.49
N ILE A 268 6.67 18.06 -7.74
CA ILE A 268 5.69 18.07 -8.83
C ILE A 268 5.71 19.46 -9.46
N ASP A 269 5.68 19.54 -10.78
CA ASP A 269 5.61 20.83 -11.46
C ASP A 269 4.40 21.67 -10.99
N SER A 270 4.60 22.97 -10.77
CA SER A 270 3.57 23.84 -10.18
C SER A 270 2.34 23.99 -11.06
N SER A 271 2.46 23.74 -12.38
CA SER A 271 1.32 23.75 -13.30
C SER A 271 0.25 22.72 -12.94
N LEU A 272 0.60 21.65 -12.23
CA LEU A 272 -0.33 20.59 -11.81
C LEU A 272 -0.95 20.85 -10.44
N HIS A 273 -0.38 21.76 -9.64
CA HIS A 273 -0.78 21.96 -8.23
C HIS A 273 -2.24 22.41 -8.10
N ALA A 274 -2.75 23.24 -9.02
CA ALA A 274 -4.12 23.71 -8.96
C ALA A 274 -5.13 22.56 -9.08
N ALA A 275 -4.90 21.61 -10.00
CA ALA A 275 -5.73 20.44 -10.21
C ALA A 275 -5.70 19.51 -8.99
N LEU A 276 -4.51 19.23 -8.45
CA LEU A 276 -4.35 18.39 -7.26
C LEU A 276 -4.98 19.01 -6.01
N LYS A 277 -4.85 20.34 -5.81
CA LYS A 277 -5.54 21.06 -4.72
C LYS A 277 -7.06 21.02 -4.89
N ALA A 278 -7.57 21.09 -6.11
CA ALA A 278 -9.00 20.97 -6.36
C ALA A 278 -9.52 19.58 -6.00
N GLU A 279 -8.77 18.53 -6.36
CA GLU A 279 -9.10 17.15 -6.00
C GLU A 279 -9.03 16.91 -4.48
N ALA A 280 -8.01 17.46 -3.80
CA ALA A 280 -7.92 17.43 -2.34
C ALA A 280 -9.17 18.01 -1.66
N ARG A 281 -9.68 19.15 -2.16
CA ARG A 281 -10.93 19.76 -1.66
C ARG A 281 -12.14 18.87 -1.95
N ARG A 282 -12.22 18.27 -3.14
CA ARG A 282 -13.28 17.32 -3.51
C ARG A 282 -13.31 16.10 -2.59
N ARG A 283 -12.13 15.68 -2.11
CA ARG A 283 -11.94 14.59 -1.12
C ARG A 283 -12.18 15.02 0.33
N GLY A 284 -12.60 16.27 0.56
CA GLY A 284 -13.00 16.76 1.89
C GLY A 284 -11.88 17.39 2.72
N HIS A 285 -10.67 17.58 2.18
CA HIS A 285 -9.61 18.26 2.91
C HIS A 285 -9.83 19.77 2.96
N GLY A 286 -9.82 20.33 4.18
CA GLY A 286 -9.91 21.77 4.39
C GLY A 286 -8.65 22.52 3.95
N SER A 287 -8.79 23.83 3.72
CA SER A 287 -7.69 24.68 3.22
C SER A 287 -6.43 24.66 4.09
N SER A 288 -6.57 24.55 5.42
CA SER A 288 -5.41 24.47 6.33
C SER A 288 -4.55 23.24 6.02
N ARG A 289 -5.17 22.06 5.97
CA ARG A 289 -4.48 20.79 5.69
C ARG A 289 -3.82 20.78 4.32
N ILE A 290 -4.49 21.37 3.32
CA ILE A 290 -3.92 21.51 1.98
C ILE A 290 -2.68 22.42 2.01
N ASN A 291 -2.67 23.49 2.80
CA ASN A 291 -1.51 24.37 2.94
C ASN A 291 -0.35 23.71 3.71
N ASP A 292 -0.65 22.81 4.64
CA ASP A 292 0.38 22.01 5.33
C ASP A 292 1.11 21.07 4.36
N TRP A 293 0.43 20.64 3.29
CA TRP A 293 1.02 19.78 2.26
C TRP A 293 1.69 20.55 1.13
N PHE A 294 1.02 21.53 0.51
CA PHE A 294 1.53 22.23 -0.66
C PHE A 294 2.44 23.40 -0.27
N GLY A 295 3.72 23.29 -0.60
CA GLY A 295 4.78 24.21 -0.21
C GLY A 295 5.77 23.51 0.73
N PRO A 296 5.33 23.00 1.90
CA PRO A 296 6.21 22.24 2.79
C PRO A 296 6.61 20.87 2.23
N ILE A 297 5.64 20.05 1.79
CA ILE A 297 5.88 18.66 1.33
C ILE A 297 5.82 18.57 -0.19
N ILE A 298 4.69 18.95 -0.80
CA ILE A 298 4.53 19.02 -2.25
C ILE A 298 5.15 20.33 -2.75
N ARG A 299 6.24 20.22 -3.51
CA ARG A 299 7.09 21.35 -3.90
C ARG A 299 7.20 21.44 -5.41
N HIS A 300 7.34 22.67 -5.91
CA HIS A 300 7.72 22.86 -7.32
C HIS A 300 9.17 22.45 -7.54
N ALA A 301 9.41 21.67 -8.58
CA ALA A 301 10.72 21.54 -9.20
C ALA A 301 10.60 21.62 -10.72
N ARG A 302 11.56 22.30 -11.36
CA ARG A 302 11.63 22.37 -12.82
C ARG A 302 11.94 20.99 -13.40
N ASN A 303 11.55 20.73 -14.64
CA ASN A 303 11.75 19.47 -15.37
C ASN A 303 11.00 18.24 -14.81
N HIS A 304 10.00 18.46 -13.93
CA HIS A 304 9.15 17.41 -13.36
C HIS A 304 7.76 17.39 -14.03
N LEU A 305 7.72 17.57 -15.36
CA LEU A 305 6.47 17.52 -16.14
C LEU A 305 6.12 16.12 -16.62
N ASN A 306 7.09 15.20 -16.68
CA ASN A 306 6.89 13.83 -17.15
C ASN A 306 7.06 12.75 -16.08
N HIS A 307 7.48 13.17 -14.89
CA HIS A 307 7.59 12.35 -13.69
C HIS A 307 7.44 13.27 -12.47
N PHE A 308 7.01 12.69 -11.36
CA PHE A 308 7.18 13.30 -10.05
C PHE A 308 8.27 12.57 -9.30
N HIS A 309 8.87 13.28 -8.36
CA HIS A 309 9.88 12.73 -7.47
C HIS A 309 9.33 12.68 -6.06
N VAL A 310 9.34 11.52 -5.42
CA VAL A 310 9.03 11.39 -4.00
C VAL A 310 10.31 11.15 -3.22
N ARG A 311 10.45 11.83 -2.09
CA ARG A 311 11.42 11.52 -1.05
C ARG A 311 10.65 11.03 0.17
N PHE A 312 10.88 9.79 0.55
CA PHE A 312 10.32 9.24 1.77
C PHE A 312 11.10 9.71 3.00
N VAL A 313 10.41 9.77 4.15
CA VAL A 313 11.02 10.08 5.45
C VAL A 313 12.11 9.08 5.81
N CYS A 314 12.97 9.42 6.76
CA CYS A 314 13.88 8.43 7.34
C CYS A 314 13.08 7.30 8.01
N PRO A 315 13.35 6.03 7.69
CA PRO A 315 12.88 4.90 8.49
C PRO A 315 13.31 5.07 9.96
N ALA A 316 12.46 4.69 10.92
CA ALA A 316 12.78 4.93 12.34
C ALA A 316 13.97 4.12 12.85
N ASP A 317 14.24 2.96 12.24
CA ASP A 317 15.37 2.09 12.57
C ASP A 317 16.67 2.49 11.85
N ASP A 318 16.59 3.38 10.85
CA ASP A 318 17.74 3.96 10.17
C ASP A 318 18.41 5.08 10.99
N ARG A 319 19.15 4.69 12.04
CA ARG A 319 19.79 5.63 12.98
C ARG A 319 20.73 6.65 12.31
N ARG A 320 21.28 6.31 11.15
CA ARG A 320 22.20 7.16 10.39
C ARG A 320 21.52 7.98 9.29
N CYS A 321 20.23 7.81 9.08
CA CYS A 321 19.48 8.57 8.08
C CYS A 321 19.33 10.04 8.49
N ARG A 322 19.41 10.96 7.52
CA ARG A 322 19.19 12.40 7.71
C ARG A 322 18.31 12.93 6.59
N ASP A 323 17.23 13.65 6.92
CA ASP A 323 16.31 14.19 5.91
C ASP A 323 16.88 15.37 5.09
N VAL A 324 17.75 16.18 5.71
CA VAL A 324 18.35 17.40 5.13
C VAL A 324 19.82 17.53 5.42
#